data_AF-A0A533ZDT8-F1
#
_entry.id   AF-A0A533ZDT8-F1
#
_cell.length_a   1.000
_cell.length_b   1.000
_cell.length_c   1.000
_cell.angle_alpha   90.00
_cell.angle_beta   90.00
_cell.angle_gamma   90.00
#
_symmetry.space_group_name_H-M   'P 1'
#
loop_
_entity.id
_entity.type
_entity.pdbx_description
1 polymer ?
#
loop_
_entity_poly.entity_id
_entity_poly.type
_entity_poly.pdbx_seq_one_letter_code
_entity_poly.pdbx_strand_id
1 'polypeptide(L)'
;MNFLPAIIAVTVLGAFPESEANFVPGEVMVKFVSGSDAEKAVREMSLRSPLRLDDFVQVVRHLEASARIPLTVSQVTSGNWLILKIDSETLSRELAERLRGYQNVAEVELLGEDKKPVGYMPPKKIALKFVPGSQEANTISEKLANRDEADFGTLMSKLQQRAESPLKAEVMAQNGLLLQVDLASLTLTLQDRLRSLPSVESTQLNYVMTTF
;
A
#
# COMPACT_ATOMS: atom_id res chain seq x y z
N MET A 1 13.40 24.66 41.10
CA MET A 1 13.46 23.27 40.60
C MET A 1 12.51 23.18 39.42
N ASN A 2 13.02 23.11 38.19
CA ASN A 2 12.25 22.82 36.98
C ASN A 2 13.11 21.85 36.15
N PHE A 3 12.77 20.57 36.16
CA PHE A 3 13.36 19.56 35.28
C PHE A 3 12.34 19.24 34.19
N LEU A 4 12.61 19.70 32.97
CA LEU A 4 11.95 19.23 31.75
C LEU A 4 12.68 17.95 31.30
N PRO A 5 11.99 16.82 31.08
CA PRO A 5 12.62 15.66 30.46
C PRO A 5 12.79 15.94 28.96
N ALA A 6 14.04 16.04 28.52
CA ALA A 6 14.38 16.05 27.11
C ALA A 6 14.13 14.66 26.53
N ILE A 7 13.23 14.58 25.54
CA ILE A 7 13.00 13.37 24.74
C ILE A 7 14.20 13.24 23.80
N ILE A 8 15.09 12.29 24.06
CA ILE A 8 16.19 11.94 23.16
C ILE A 8 15.64 10.94 22.15
N ALA A 9 15.35 11.41 20.94
CA ALA A 9 15.13 10.53 19.80
C ALA A 9 16.48 9.91 19.41
N VAL A 10 16.59 8.59 19.55
CA VAL A 10 17.74 7.84 19.01
C VAL A 10 17.42 7.51 17.56
N THR A 11 17.88 8.36 16.65
CA THR A 11 17.80 8.13 15.21
C THR A 11 18.88 7.09 14.84
N VAL A 12 18.50 5.82 14.72
CA VAL A 12 19.38 4.84 14.07
C VAL A 12 19.28 5.08 12.57
N LEU A 13 20.27 5.78 12.03
CA LEU A 13 20.53 5.94 10.59
C LEU A 13 20.89 4.58 9.98
N GLY A 14 19.88 3.74 9.75
CA GLY A 14 19.90 2.72 8.72
C GLY A 14 19.30 3.33 7.46
N ALA A 15 20.08 4.16 6.75
CA ALA A 15 19.72 4.56 5.39
C ALA A 15 19.83 3.30 4.51
N PHE A 16 18.74 2.53 4.43
CA PHE A 16 18.55 1.63 3.31
C PHE A 16 18.60 2.52 2.07
N PRO A 17 19.46 2.25 1.07
CA PRO A 17 19.34 2.92 -0.21
C PRO A 17 17.93 2.61 -0.70
N GLU A 18 17.07 3.64 -0.73
CA GLU A 18 15.86 3.58 -1.54
C GLU A 18 16.38 3.38 -2.95
N SER A 19 16.37 2.13 -3.42
CA SER A 19 16.33 1.85 -4.84
C SER A 19 15.09 2.59 -5.34
N GLU A 20 15.27 3.82 -5.81
CA GLU A 20 14.22 4.61 -6.42
C GLU A 20 13.60 3.70 -7.47
N ALA A 21 12.35 3.30 -7.24
CA ALA A 21 11.65 2.49 -8.20
C ALA A 21 11.63 3.29 -9.52
N ASN A 22 12.10 2.70 -10.62
CA ASN A 22 12.09 3.35 -11.93
C ASN A 22 10.66 3.63 -12.47
N PHE A 23 9.62 3.35 -11.67
CA PHE A 23 8.21 3.52 -11.97
C PHE A 23 7.51 4.25 -10.82
N VAL A 24 6.37 4.88 -11.12
CA VAL A 24 5.51 5.57 -10.16
C VAL A 24 4.87 4.55 -9.20
N PRO A 25 5.23 4.52 -7.90
CA PRO A 25 4.64 3.60 -6.95
C PRO A 25 3.14 3.86 -6.78
N GLY A 26 2.36 2.79 -6.80
CA GLY A 26 0.91 2.82 -6.69
C GLY A 26 0.18 2.92 -8.03
N GLU A 27 0.88 2.93 -9.17
CA GLU A 27 0.24 3.05 -10.50
C GLU A 27 0.59 1.90 -11.45
N VAL A 28 -0.42 1.36 -12.12
CA VAL A 28 -0.30 0.31 -13.15
C VAL A 28 -1.20 0.65 -14.33
N MET A 29 -0.67 0.54 -15.54
CA MET A 29 -1.44 0.65 -16.76
C MET A 29 -1.99 -0.72 -17.16
N VAL A 30 -3.27 -0.77 -17.56
CA VAL A 30 -3.93 -2.00 -18.02
C VAL A 30 -4.56 -1.79 -19.40
N LYS A 31 -4.44 -2.81 -20.24
CA LYS A 31 -5.16 -2.96 -21.50
C LYS A 31 -5.94 -4.26 -21.50
N PHE A 32 -7.18 -4.20 -21.96
CA PHE A 32 -8.09 -5.35 -21.98
C PHE A 32 -8.03 -6.09 -23.31
N VAL A 33 -8.36 -7.39 -23.27
CA VAL A 33 -8.46 -8.23 -24.45
C VAL A 33 -9.48 -7.65 -25.43
N SER A 34 -9.09 -7.55 -26.70
CA SER A 34 -9.95 -7.05 -27.77
C SER A 34 -11.27 -7.82 -27.85
N GLY A 35 -12.40 -7.11 -27.86
CA GLY A 35 -13.74 -7.71 -27.92
C GLY A 35 -14.30 -8.20 -26.58
N SER A 36 -13.51 -8.13 -25.50
CA SER A 36 -14.01 -8.36 -24.14
C SER A 36 -15.01 -7.29 -23.72
N ASP A 37 -15.86 -7.60 -22.74
CA ASP A 37 -16.82 -6.62 -22.21
C ASP A 37 -16.12 -5.45 -21.52
N ALA A 38 -14.96 -5.70 -20.91
CA ALA A 38 -14.13 -4.65 -20.32
C ALA A 38 -13.55 -3.71 -21.40
N GLU A 39 -13.04 -4.22 -22.52
CA GLU A 39 -12.56 -3.37 -23.63
C GLU A 39 -13.70 -2.52 -24.21
N LYS A 40 -14.86 -3.11 -24.44
CA LYS A 40 -16.04 -2.39 -24.95
C LYS A 40 -16.47 -1.28 -23.99
N ALA A 41 -16.55 -1.59 -22.69
CA ALA A 41 -16.92 -0.61 -21.66
C ALA A 41 -15.92 0.55 -21.62
N VAL A 42 -14.61 0.26 -21.61
CA VAL A 42 -13.58 1.30 -21.62
C VAL A 42 -13.69 2.15 -22.88
N ARG A 43 -13.82 1.53 -24.05
CA ARG A 43 -13.95 2.24 -25.32
C ARG A 43 -15.18 3.14 -25.36
N GLU A 44 -16.33 2.63 -24.93
CA GLU A 44 -17.58 3.42 -24.90
C GLU A 44 -17.46 4.63 -23.98
N MET A 45 -16.94 4.43 -22.77
CA MET A 45 -16.76 5.51 -21.78
C MET A 45 -15.74 6.54 -22.25
N SER A 46 -14.67 6.11 -22.92
CA SER A 46 -13.61 6.98 -23.44
C SER A 46 -14.09 7.93 -24.55
N LEU A 47 -15.18 7.59 -25.24
CA LEU A 47 -15.78 8.41 -26.29
C LEU A 47 -16.77 9.45 -25.75
N ARG A 48 -17.12 9.41 -24.46
CA ARG A 48 -18.05 10.37 -23.85
C ARG A 48 -17.36 11.72 -23.66
N SER A 49 -18.11 12.79 -23.89
CA SER A 49 -17.66 14.17 -23.66
C SER A 49 -18.67 14.90 -22.75
N PRO A 50 -18.25 15.36 -21.56
CA PRO A 50 -16.90 15.25 -21.00
C PRO A 50 -16.59 13.82 -20.50
N LEU A 51 -15.32 13.42 -20.58
CA LEU A 51 -14.83 12.18 -19.98
C LEU A 51 -14.94 12.28 -18.45
N ARG A 52 -15.55 11.29 -17.82
CA ARG A 52 -15.67 11.18 -16.36
C ARG A 52 -15.02 9.88 -15.90
N LEU A 53 -14.00 9.99 -15.05
CA LEU A 53 -13.27 8.81 -14.55
C LEU A 53 -14.16 7.91 -13.67
N ASP A 54 -15.16 8.49 -13.00
CA ASP A 54 -16.14 7.75 -12.19
C ASP A 54 -17.02 6.82 -13.03
N ASP A 55 -17.15 7.05 -14.35
CA ASP A 55 -17.92 6.15 -15.23
C ASP A 55 -17.28 4.76 -15.32
N PHE A 56 -15.98 4.64 -15.06
CA PHE A 56 -15.21 3.39 -15.12
C PHE A 56 -15.37 2.51 -13.86
N VAL A 57 -16.21 2.92 -12.89
CA VAL A 57 -16.37 2.24 -11.60
C VAL A 57 -16.65 0.74 -11.71
N GLN A 58 -17.43 0.29 -12.70
CA GLN A 58 -17.74 -1.13 -12.86
C GLN A 58 -16.52 -1.94 -13.35
N VAL A 59 -15.73 -1.37 -14.26
CA VAL A 59 -14.49 -1.98 -14.73
C VAL A 59 -13.49 -2.07 -13.58
N VAL A 60 -13.36 -1.00 -12.80
CA VAL A 60 -12.48 -0.96 -11.62
C VAL A 60 -12.92 -1.98 -10.58
N ARG A 61 -14.20 -2.03 -10.20
CA ARG A 61 -14.70 -2.99 -9.20
C ARG A 61 -14.42 -4.44 -9.57
N HIS A 62 -14.51 -4.79 -10.85
CA HIS A 62 -14.16 -6.13 -11.30
C HIS A 62 -12.67 -6.42 -11.08
N LEU A 63 -11.79 -5.48 -11.43
CA LEU A 63 -10.36 -5.60 -11.20
C LEU A 63 -10.00 -5.64 -9.71
N GLU A 64 -10.64 -4.80 -8.88
CA GLU A 64 -10.45 -4.79 -7.42
C GLU A 64 -10.84 -6.12 -6.79
N ALA A 65 -11.99 -6.69 -7.18
CA ALA A 65 -12.47 -7.95 -6.65
C ALA A 65 -11.48 -9.10 -6.93
N SER A 66 -10.84 -9.09 -8.10
CA SER A 66 -9.86 -10.10 -8.47
C SER A 66 -8.47 -9.83 -7.89
N ALA A 67 -8.02 -8.57 -7.90
CA ALA A 67 -6.70 -8.18 -7.41
C ALA A 67 -6.63 -8.06 -5.88
N ARG A 68 -7.77 -7.93 -5.19
CA ARG A 68 -7.90 -7.69 -3.74
C ARG A 68 -7.11 -6.49 -3.25
N ILE A 69 -6.99 -5.48 -4.09
CA ILE A 69 -6.33 -4.20 -3.82
C ILE A 69 -7.33 -3.14 -4.26
N PRO A 70 -7.61 -2.12 -3.43
CA PRO A 70 -8.54 -1.05 -3.80
C PRO A 70 -7.87 -0.12 -4.83
N LEU A 71 -8.62 0.23 -5.87
CA LEU A 71 -8.13 0.88 -7.08
C LEU A 71 -9.06 2.02 -7.49
N THR A 72 -8.49 3.00 -8.16
CA THR A 72 -9.20 4.09 -8.83
C THR A 72 -8.63 4.26 -10.24
N VAL A 73 -9.39 4.84 -11.16
CA VAL A 73 -8.83 5.28 -12.45
C VAL A 73 -8.24 6.67 -12.26
N SER A 74 -6.95 6.83 -12.55
CA SER A 74 -6.30 8.14 -12.57
C SER A 74 -6.34 8.77 -13.96
N GLN A 75 -6.29 7.96 -15.02
CA GLN A 75 -6.27 8.46 -16.39
C GLN A 75 -6.72 7.38 -17.39
N VAL A 76 -7.23 7.83 -18.53
CA VAL A 76 -7.40 7.02 -19.75
C VAL A 76 -6.48 7.58 -20.83
N THR A 77 -5.67 6.74 -21.47
CA THR A 77 -4.74 7.17 -22.53
C THR A 77 -5.26 6.81 -23.92
N SER A 78 -4.61 7.36 -24.95
CA SER A 78 -4.86 6.99 -26.34
C SER A 78 -4.65 5.48 -26.54
N GLY A 79 -5.63 4.81 -27.16
CA GLY A 79 -5.60 3.36 -27.34
C GLY A 79 -6.29 2.57 -26.23
N ASN A 80 -7.14 3.21 -25.42
CA ASN A 80 -8.00 2.60 -24.41
C ASN A 80 -7.21 1.91 -23.27
N TRP A 81 -6.03 2.42 -22.94
CA TRP A 81 -5.34 2.02 -21.71
C TRP A 81 -5.93 2.77 -20.53
N LEU A 82 -6.16 2.05 -19.43
CA LEU A 82 -6.47 2.67 -18.15
C LEU A 82 -5.20 2.74 -17.31
N ILE A 83 -4.92 3.91 -16.75
CA ILE A 83 -3.98 4.05 -15.64
C ILE A 83 -4.79 3.87 -14.36
N LEU A 84 -4.49 2.78 -13.65
CA LEU A 84 -5.06 2.45 -12.35
C LEU A 84 -4.12 2.96 -11.27
N LYS A 85 -4.70 3.53 -10.22
CA LYS A 85 -4.01 4.00 -9.03
C LYS A 85 -4.55 3.29 -7.80
N ILE A 86 -3.67 2.83 -6.93
CA ILE A 86 -4.04 2.27 -5.63
C ILE A 86 -4.70 3.36 -4.78
N ASP A 87 -5.93 3.08 -4.34
CA ASP A 87 -6.62 3.93 -3.38
C ASP A 87 -5.96 3.76 -2.00
N SER A 88 -5.02 4.65 -1.71
CA SER A 88 -4.20 4.59 -0.50
C SER A 88 -5.02 4.85 0.77
N GLU A 89 -6.14 5.58 0.68
CA GLU A 89 -7.00 5.83 1.84
C GLU A 89 -7.81 4.59 2.20
N THR A 90 -8.48 4.01 1.20
CA THR A 90 -9.23 2.76 1.38
C THR A 90 -8.30 1.63 1.79
N LEU A 91 -7.12 1.53 1.16
CA LEU A 91 -6.10 0.54 1.50
C LEU A 91 -5.67 0.67 2.97
N SER A 92 -5.23 1.84 3.42
CA SER A 92 -4.78 2.02 4.81
C SER A 92 -5.88 1.66 5.82
N ARG A 93 -7.13 2.05 5.52
CA ARG A 93 -8.29 1.73 6.36
C ARG A 93 -8.53 0.22 6.45
N GLU A 94 -8.61 -0.47 5.32
CA GLU A 94 -8.80 -1.92 5.29
C GLU A 94 -7.67 -2.67 5.99
N LEU A 95 -6.42 -2.25 5.79
CA LEU A 95 -5.27 -2.86 6.44
C LEU A 95 -5.32 -2.69 7.96
N ALA A 96 -5.67 -1.50 8.46
CA ALA A 96 -5.85 -1.28 9.89
C ALA A 96 -6.95 -2.19 10.47
N GLU A 97 -8.09 -2.35 9.80
CA GLU A 97 -9.14 -3.27 10.25
C GLU A 97 -8.66 -4.73 10.27
N ARG A 98 -7.95 -5.18 9.23
CA ARG A 98 -7.40 -6.54 9.17
C ARG A 98 -6.41 -6.77 10.32
N LEU A 99 -5.54 -5.80 10.59
CA LEU A 99 -4.56 -5.84 11.68
C LEU A 99 -5.21 -5.81 13.07
N ARG A 100 -6.31 -5.09 13.27
CA ARG A 100 -7.07 -5.12 14.54
C ARG A 100 -7.55 -6.52 14.91
N GLY A 101 -7.89 -7.33 13.89
CA GLY A 101 -8.29 -8.72 14.09
C GLY A 101 -7.12 -9.70 14.26
N TYR A 102 -5.87 -9.24 14.35
CA TYR A 102 -4.72 -10.09 14.63
C TYR A 102 -4.62 -10.40 16.14
N GLN A 103 -4.03 -11.55 16.47
CA GLN A 103 -3.92 -12.00 17.87
C GLN A 103 -3.12 -11.01 18.73
N ASN A 104 -3.54 -10.86 19.99
CA ASN A 104 -2.88 -10.02 21.01
C ASN A 104 -2.69 -8.56 20.63
N VAL A 105 -3.42 -8.05 19.63
CA VAL A 105 -3.39 -6.61 19.31
C VAL A 105 -4.19 -5.85 20.35
N ALA A 106 -3.55 -4.87 20.97
CA ALA A 106 -4.17 -3.98 21.96
C ALA A 106 -4.68 -2.70 21.32
N GLU A 107 -3.92 -2.13 20.37
CA GLU A 107 -4.23 -0.83 19.76
C GLU A 107 -3.79 -0.81 18.29
N VAL A 108 -4.65 -0.21 17.44
CA VAL A 108 -4.33 0.10 16.04
C VAL A 108 -4.85 1.48 15.70
N GLU A 109 -3.93 2.37 15.35
CA GLU A 109 -4.20 3.76 14.99
C GLU A 109 -3.65 4.09 13.61
N LEU A 110 -4.45 4.79 12.80
CA LEU A 110 -3.99 5.34 11.53
C LEU A 110 -3.37 6.71 11.78
N LEU A 111 -2.09 6.84 11.48
CA LEU A 111 -1.32 8.07 11.62
C LEU A 111 -1.22 8.80 10.28
N GLY A 112 -1.65 10.07 10.27
CA GLY A 112 -1.61 10.95 9.12
C GLY A 112 -2.77 11.96 9.13
N GLU A 113 -2.53 13.18 8.67
CA GLU A 113 -3.58 14.20 8.60
C GLU A 113 -4.59 13.91 7.48
N ASP A 114 -5.87 14.16 7.73
CA ASP A 114 -6.93 14.21 6.70
C ASP A 114 -6.86 15.49 5.84
N LYS A 115 -5.65 16.00 5.60
CA LYS A 115 -5.49 17.13 4.68
C LYS A 115 -5.59 16.56 3.28
N LYS A 116 -6.60 17.00 2.51
CA LYS A 116 -6.70 16.78 1.07
C LYS A 116 -5.46 17.38 0.40
N PRO A 117 -4.41 16.62 0.04
CA PRO A 117 -3.34 17.21 -0.72
C PRO A 117 -3.79 17.23 -2.18
N VAL A 118 -3.48 18.31 -2.88
CA VAL A 118 -3.60 18.34 -4.33
C VAL A 118 -2.42 17.53 -4.87
N GLY A 119 -2.58 16.22 -5.09
CA GLY A 119 -1.53 15.36 -5.65
C GLY A 119 -1.45 13.94 -5.08
N TYR A 120 -0.23 13.39 -5.03
CA TYR A 120 0.08 12.05 -4.52
C TYR A 120 -0.13 12.00 -2.99
N MET A 121 -1.01 11.10 -2.53
CA MET A 121 -1.13 10.74 -1.11
C MET A 121 -0.38 9.43 -0.86
N PRO A 122 0.72 9.43 -0.10
CA PRO A 122 1.28 8.17 0.38
C PRO A 122 0.27 7.48 1.32
N PRO A 123 0.29 6.14 1.43
CA PRO A 123 -0.51 5.41 2.40
C PRO A 123 -0.21 5.93 3.81
N LYS A 124 -1.28 6.05 4.61
CA LYS A 124 -1.16 6.41 6.02
C LYS A 124 -0.34 5.36 6.76
N LYS A 125 0.47 5.82 7.71
CA LYS A 125 1.19 4.91 8.61
C LYS A 125 0.20 4.31 9.61
N ILE A 126 0.48 3.11 10.10
CA ILE A 126 -0.36 2.38 11.04
C ILE A 126 0.46 2.14 12.30
N ALA A 127 0.11 2.80 13.40
CA ALA A 127 0.67 2.45 14.71
C ALA A 127 -0.06 1.23 15.25
N LEU A 128 0.70 0.23 15.65
CA LEU A 128 0.24 -1.05 16.17
C LEU A 128 0.90 -1.31 17.52
N LYS A 129 0.10 -1.64 18.54
CA LYS A 129 0.62 -2.12 19.83
C LYS A 129 -0.01 -3.45 20.18
N PHE A 130 0.79 -4.31 20.80
CA PHE A 130 0.35 -5.60 21.32
C PHE A 130 0.07 -5.51 22.82
N VAL A 131 -0.71 -6.48 23.32
CA VAL A 131 -0.98 -6.65 24.74
C VAL A 131 0.34 -6.86 25.48
N PRO A 132 0.61 -6.12 26.57
CA PRO A 132 1.83 -6.29 27.35
C PRO A 132 2.04 -7.74 27.80
N GLY A 133 3.26 -8.25 27.65
CA GLY A 133 3.63 -9.62 28.00
C GLY A 133 3.26 -10.69 26.97
N SER A 134 2.61 -10.32 25.85
CA SER A 134 2.43 -11.26 24.72
C SER A 134 3.77 -11.59 24.05
N GLN A 135 3.80 -12.68 23.29
CA GLN A 135 4.98 -13.07 22.51
C GLN A 135 5.40 -11.93 21.56
N GLU A 136 4.44 -11.31 20.87
CA GLU A 136 4.70 -10.22 19.93
C GLU A 136 5.29 -8.98 20.62
N ALA A 137 4.76 -8.60 21.79
CA ALA A 137 5.29 -7.49 22.58
C ALA A 137 6.74 -7.75 23.03
N ASN A 138 7.07 -8.99 23.40
CA ASN A 138 8.43 -9.39 23.78
C ASN A 138 9.36 -9.34 22.57
N THR A 139 8.97 -9.90 21.42
CA THR A 139 9.75 -9.85 20.17
C THR A 139 10.06 -8.42 19.74
N ILE A 140 9.11 -7.48 19.88
CA ILE A 140 9.35 -6.06 19.57
C ILE A 140 10.36 -5.45 20.54
N SER A 141 10.24 -5.77 21.84
CA SER A 141 11.16 -5.29 22.87
C SER A 141 12.58 -5.81 22.66
N GLU A 142 12.72 -7.07 22.25
CA GLU A 142 14.00 -7.70 21.92
C GLU A 142 14.64 -7.05 20.70
N LYS A 143 13.85 -6.82 19.63
CA LYS A 143 14.33 -6.10 18.44
C LYS A 143 14.80 -4.68 18.78
N LEU A 144 14.07 -3.95 19.64
CA LEU A 144 14.48 -2.62 20.12
C LEU A 144 15.80 -2.66 20.90
N ALA A 145 16.04 -3.73 21.65
CA ALA A 145 17.29 -3.98 22.35
C ALA A 145 18.43 -4.47 21.43
N ASN A 146 18.21 -4.53 20.10
CA ASN A 146 19.10 -5.12 19.10
C ASN A 146 19.45 -6.58 19.40
N ARG A 147 18.50 -7.33 19.95
CA ARG A 147 18.63 -8.76 20.25
C ARG A 147 17.69 -9.52 19.32
N ASP A 148 18.24 -10.51 18.65
CA ASP A 148 17.56 -11.51 17.79
C ASP A 148 16.68 -10.95 16.64
N GLU A 149 17.15 -11.11 15.40
CA GLU A 149 16.42 -10.65 14.21
C GLU A 149 15.44 -11.70 13.64
N ALA A 150 15.61 -12.98 13.99
CA ALA A 150 14.86 -14.07 13.35
C ALA A 150 13.38 -14.09 13.78
N ASP A 151 13.13 -13.86 15.06
CA ASP A 151 11.77 -13.82 15.61
C ASP A 151 10.98 -12.60 15.11
N PHE A 152 11.66 -11.46 14.92
CA PHE A 152 11.07 -10.28 14.32
C PHE A 152 10.66 -10.50 12.86
N GLY A 153 11.51 -11.17 12.06
CA GLY A 153 11.18 -11.53 10.68
C GLY A 153 9.94 -12.44 10.61
N THR A 154 9.81 -13.38 11.55
CA THR A 154 8.64 -14.26 11.65
C THR A 154 7.38 -13.48 12.02
N LEU A 155 7.45 -12.55 12.97
CA LEU A 155 6.35 -11.65 13.31
C LEU A 155 5.92 -10.82 12.10
N MET A 156 6.87 -10.21 11.39
CA MET A 156 6.59 -9.41 10.19
C MET A 156 5.94 -10.23 9.08
N SER A 157 6.40 -11.46 8.84
CA SER A 157 5.79 -12.38 7.88
C SER A 157 4.31 -12.66 8.21
N LYS A 158 4.00 -12.94 9.48
CA LYS A 158 2.62 -13.15 9.95
C LYS A 158 1.75 -11.91 9.78
N LEU A 159 2.28 -10.72 10.09
CA LEU A 159 1.57 -9.46 9.92
C LEU A 159 1.29 -9.15 8.44
N GLN A 160 2.28 -9.36 7.55
CA GLN A 160 2.10 -9.21 6.11
C GLN A 160 1.07 -10.20 5.55
N GLN A 161 1.09 -11.45 6.01
CA GLN A 161 0.08 -12.45 5.63
C GLN A 161 -1.32 -12.03 6.06
N ARG A 162 -1.48 -11.54 7.30
CA ARG A 162 -2.77 -11.06 7.81
C ARG A 162 -3.27 -9.84 7.06
N ALA A 163 -2.37 -8.93 6.72
CA ALA A 163 -2.66 -7.72 5.98
C ALA A 163 -2.98 -8.01 4.50
N GLU A 164 -2.52 -9.14 3.97
CA GLU A 164 -2.48 -9.45 2.52
C GLU A 164 -1.72 -8.40 1.69
N SER A 165 -0.73 -7.73 2.31
CA SER A 165 0.01 -6.62 1.73
C SER A 165 1.48 -6.66 2.18
N PRO A 166 2.44 -6.25 1.32
CA PRO A 166 3.80 -6.00 1.77
C PRO A 166 3.84 -4.78 2.69
N LEU A 167 4.54 -4.92 3.81
CA LEU A 167 4.64 -3.91 4.87
C LEU A 167 6.10 -3.67 5.20
N LYS A 168 6.45 -2.40 5.43
CA LYS A 168 7.66 -1.97 6.12
C LYS A 168 7.30 -1.67 7.57
N ALA A 169 8.23 -1.92 8.48
CA ALA A 169 8.03 -1.70 9.90
C ALA A 169 9.20 -0.94 10.52
N GLU A 170 8.86 -0.03 11.42
CA GLU A 170 9.79 0.67 12.30
C GLU A 170 9.36 0.41 13.75
N VAL A 171 10.31 0.05 14.62
CA VAL A 171 10.02 -0.17 16.05
C VAL A 171 10.03 1.18 16.77
N MET A 172 8.96 1.47 17.50
CA MET A 172 8.82 2.68 18.30
C MET A 172 9.28 2.46 19.74
N ALA A 173 9.80 3.50 20.39
CA ALA A 173 10.37 3.45 21.75
C ALA A 173 9.40 2.98 22.86
N GLN A 174 8.10 2.92 22.61
CA GLN A 174 7.07 2.41 23.55
C GLN A 174 6.65 0.97 23.24
N ASN A 175 7.56 0.14 22.69
CA ASN A 175 7.28 -1.22 22.22
C ASN A 175 6.11 -1.30 21.22
N GLY A 176 5.97 -0.26 20.41
CA GLY A 176 5.00 -0.20 19.32
C GLY A 176 5.65 -0.51 17.98
N LEU A 177 4.83 -0.87 17.00
CA LEU A 177 5.23 -0.96 15.60
C LEU A 177 4.58 0.15 14.81
N LEU A 178 5.39 0.86 14.04
CA LEU A 178 4.93 1.77 13.01
C LEU A 178 5.02 1.05 11.67
N LEU A 179 3.87 0.67 11.13
CA LEU A 179 3.75 -0.06 9.87
C LEU A 179 3.42 0.90 8.74
N GLN A 180 4.00 0.66 7.56
CA GLN A 180 3.67 1.38 6.34
C GLN A 180 3.63 0.40 5.17
N VAL A 181 2.70 0.61 4.23
CA VAL A 181 2.64 -0.18 3.01
C VAL A 181 3.89 0.08 2.16
N ASP A 182 4.54 -0.99 1.72
CA ASP A 182 5.57 -0.88 0.69
C ASP A 182 4.92 -0.77 -0.69
N LEU A 183 4.63 0.46 -1.12
CA LEU A 183 3.92 0.69 -2.37
C LEU A 183 4.66 0.15 -3.60
N ALA A 184 6.00 0.19 -3.62
CA ALA A 184 6.75 -0.36 -4.75
C ALA A 184 6.47 -1.85 -4.90
N SER A 185 6.64 -2.62 -3.82
CA SER A 185 6.34 -4.06 -3.78
C SER A 185 4.86 -4.36 -4.05
N LEU A 186 3.94 -3.54 -3.53
CA LEU A 186 2.50 -3.70 -3.76
C LEU A 186 2.14 -3.44 -5.23
N THR A 187 2.81 -2.50 -5.90
CA THR A 187 2.60 -2.20 -7.32
C THR A 187 3.00 -3.38 -8.20
N LEU A 188 4.13 -4.01 -7.90
CA LEU A 188 4.56 -5.23 -8.59
C LEU A 188 3.56 -6.37 -8.37
N THR A 189 3.11 -6.54 -7.12
CA THR A 189 2.07 -7.53 -6.79
C THR A 189 0.77 -7.26 -7.54
N LEU A 190 0.35 -5.99 -7.64
CA LEU A 190 -0.82 -5.57 -8.39
C LEU A 190 -0.66 -5.90 -9.88
N GLN A 191 0.48 -5.57 -10.47
CA GLN A 191 0.78 -5.86 -11.87
C GLN A 191 0.65 -7.36 -12.16
N ASP A 192 1.26 -8.21 -11.33
CA ASP A 192 1.22 -9.67 -11.50
C ASP A 192 -0.21 -10.21 -11.37
N ARG A 193 -0.96 -9.75 -10.36
CA ARG A 193 -2.37 -10.13 -10.16
C ARG A 193 -3.22 -9.73 -11.36
N LEU A 194 -3.11 -8.49 -11.84
CA LEU A 194 -3.85 -8.02 -13.01
C LEU A 194 -3.47 -8.77 -14.29
N ARG A 195 -2.18 -9.05 -14.52
CA ARG A 195 -1.69 -9.77 -15.70
C ARG A 195 -2.24 -11.19 -15.78
N SER A 196 -2.52 -11.82 -14.63
CA SER A 196 -3.10 -13.17 -14.59
C SER A 196 -4.60 -13.23 -14.88
N LEU A 197 -5.27 -12.08 -15.05
CA LEU A 197 -6.71 -12.05 -15.33
C LEU A 197 -6.99 -12.33 -16.82
N PRO A 198 -7.99 -13.17 -17.14
CA PRO A 198 -8.30 -13.55 -18.52
C PRO A 198 -8.83 -12.39 -19.38
N SER A 199 -9.37 -11.34 -18.75
CA SER A 199 -9.86 -10.14 -19.44
C SER A 199 -8.74 -9.14 -19.78
N VAL A 200 -7.53 -9.34 -19.25
CA VAL A 200 -6.40 -8.42 -19.40
C VAL A 200 -5.48 -8.91 -20.52
N GLU A 201 -5.27 -8.06 -21.53
CA GLU A 201 -4.33 -8.32 -22.63
C GLU A 201 -2.90 -8.05 -22.17
N SER A 202 -2.69 -6.92 -21.49
CA SER A 202 -1.37 -6.52 -21.04
C SER A 202 -1.43 -5.54 -19.86
N THR A 203 -0.34 -5.53 -19.10
CA THR A 203 -0.10 -4.65 -17.96
C THR A 203 1.26 -4.01 -18.08
N GLN A 204 1.39 -2.71 -17.78
CA GLN A 204 2.67 -2.01 -17.76
C GLN A 204 2.81 -1.21 -16.46
N LEU A 205 4.03 -1.13 -15.93
CA LEU A 205 4.33 -0.18 -14.86
C LEU A 205 4.39 1.23 -15.46
N ASN A 206 3.94 2.24 -14.70
CA ASN A 206 4.03 3.62 -15.16
C ASN A 206 5.45 4.15 -14.93
N TYR A 207 6.33 4.05 -15.93
CA TYR A 207 7.72 4.50 -15.82
C TYR A 207 7.84 6.02 -15.90
N VAL A 208 8.61 6.62 -15.00
CA VAL A 208 9.03 8.01 -15.13
C VAL A 208 10.22 8.03 -16.08
N MET A 209 10.11 8.67 -17.24
CA MET A 209 11.29 8.95 -18.05
C MET A 209 12.16 9.96 -17.31
N THR A 210 13.19 9.48 -16.62
CA THR A 210 14.30 10.32 -16.18
C THR A 210 15.11 10.69 -17.42
N THR A 211 14.73 11.79 -18.07
CA THR A 211 15.62 12.47 -19.01
C THR A 211 16.84 12.96 -18.25
N PHE A 212 18.00 12.36 -18.54
CA PHE A 212 19.32 12.89 -18.20
C PHE A 212 19.69 14.05 -19.11
#